data_AF-A0A9L0ISQ1-F1
#
_entry.id   AF-A0A9L0ISQ1-F1
#
_cell.length_a   1.000
_cell.length_b   1.000
_cell.length_c   1.000
_cell.angle_alpha   90.00
_cell.angle_beta   90.00
_cell.angle_gamma   90.00
#
_symmetry.space_group_name_H-M   'P 1'
#
loop_
_entity.id
_entity.type
_entity.pdbx_description
1 polymer ?
#
loop_
_entity_poly.entity_id
_entity_poly.type
_entity_poly.pdbx_seq_one_letter_code
_entity_poly.pdbx_strand_id
1 'polypeptide(L)'
;MAQEGQNSSGKTRSREGGVKKRVMNHWQEDLMFGYQFLNGCNPVLIRRCTKLPEKLPVTTEMVECSLERQLTLEEEVEVGPRWLG
;
A
#
# COMPACT_ATOMS: atom_id res chain seq x y z
N MET A 1 12.70 -48.06 -30.38
CA MET A 1 12.71 -47.96 -28.91
C MET A 1 12.60 -46.49 -28.56
N ALA A 2 11.48 -46.11 -27.94
CA ALA A 2 11.15 -44.73 -27.60
C ALA A 2 11.76 -44.32 -26.25
N GLN A 3 11.87 -43.01 -26.07
CA GLN A 3 12.62 -42.26 -25.07
C GLN A 3 12.08 -42.37 -23.63
N GLU A 4 12.99 -42.41 -22.66
CA GLU A 4 12.83 -41.92 -21.27
C GLU A 4 14.18 -41.28 -20.86
N GLY A 5 14.27 -40.16 -20.15
CA GLY A 5 13.24 -39.43 -19.45
C GLY A 5 13.61 -37.98 -19.16
N GLN A 6 12.55 -37.26 -18.78
CA GLN A 6 12.51 -36.05 -17.97
C GLN A 6 12.99 -34.74 -18.63
N ASN A 7 12.14 -34.26 -19.54
CA ASN A 7 11.79 -32.85 -19.60
C ASN A 7 10.98 -32.48 -18.34
N SER A 8 11.42 -31.49 -17.58
CA SER A 8 10.47 -30.62 -16.90
C SER A 8 11.08 -29.24 -16.64
N SER A 9 10.89 -28.39 -17.64
CA SER A 9 10.43 -27.01 -17.49
C SER A 9 11.17 -26.12 -16.50
N GLY A 10 11.94 -25.18 -17.06
CA GLY A 10 12.18 -23.89 -16.43
C GLY A 10 10.85 -23.26 -16.04
N LYS A 11 10.43 -23.46 -14.80
CA LYS A 11 9.24 -22.83 -14.23
C LYS A 11 9.74 -21.60 -13.51
N THR A 12 9.75 -20.47 -14.22
CA THR A 12 9.74 -19.15 -13.60
C THR A 12 8.65 -19.18 -12.53
N ARG A 13 9.06 -19.22 -11.26
CA ARG A 13 8.18 -19.29 -10.10
C ARG A 13 7.28 -18.05 -10.21
N SER A 14 5.99 -18.25 -10.54
CA SER A 14 5.04 -17.15 -10.71
C SER A 14 5.10 -16.23 -9.50
N ARG A 15 5.50 -14.97 -9.71
CA ARG A 15 5.65 -13.93 -8.67
C ARG A 15 4.37 -13.74 -7.84
N GLU A 16 3.22 -14.14 -8.37
CA GLU A 16 1.90 -14.07 -7.71
C GLU A 16 1.77 -14.88 -6.42
N GLY A 17 2.44 -16.03 -6.30
CA GLY A 17 2.36 -16.87 -5.09
C GLY A 17 3.04 -16.23 -3.87
N GLY A 18 4.08 -15.42 -4.10
CA GLY A 18 4.80 -14.72 -3.03
C GLY A 18 4.02 -13.54 -2.46
N VAL A 19 3.30 -12.81 -3.31
CA VAL A 19 2.50 -11.65 -2.90
C VAL A 19 1.30 -12.07 -2.06
N LYS A 20 0.55 -13.11 -2.48
CA LYS A 20 -0.59 -13.63 -1.70
C LYS A 20 -0.19 -14.10 -0.30
N LYS A 21 0.95 -14.79 -0.18
CA LYS A 21 1.47 -15.25 1.12
C LYS A 21 1.87 -14.08 2.03
N ARG A 22 2.49 -13.03 1.47
CA ARG A 22 2.85 -11.82 2.22
C ARG A 22 1.61 -11.04 2.67
N VAL A 23 0.63 -10.85 1.78
CA VAL A 23 -0.65 -10.23 2.16
C VAL A 23 -1.31 -11.03 3.28
N MET A 24 -1.43 -12.36 3.16
CA MET A 24 -2.09 -13.19 4.17
C MET A 24 -1.41 -13.13 5.54
N ASN A 25 -0.08 -12.98 5.59
CA ASN A 25 0.65 -12.92 6.85
C ASN A 25 0.65 -11.52 7.48
N HIS A 26 0.51 -10.46 6.67
CA HIS A 26 0.71 -9.07 7.10
C HIS A 26 -0.52 -8.19 6.83
N TRP A 27 -1.70 -8.76 6.58
CA TRP A 27 -2.89 -8.00 6.20
C TRP A 27 -3.38 -7.02 7.28
N GLN A 28 -3.05 -7.28 8.55
CA GLN A 28 -3.38 -6.41 9.68
C GLN A 28 -2.36 -5.29 9.90
N GLU A 29 -1.25 -5.27 9.14
CA GLU A 29 -0.25 -4.21 9.25
C GLU A 29 -0.67 -3.00 8.41
N ASP A 30 -0.73 -1.83 9.03
CA ASP A 30 -1.12 -0.57 8.37
C ASP A 30 -0.23 -0.26 7.15
N LEU A 31 1.04 -0.64 7.21
CA LEU A 31 1.98 -0.51 6.10
C LEU A 31 1.55 -1.36 4.89
N MET A 32 1.10 -2.60 5.12
CA MET A 32 0.65 -3.49 4.06
C MET A 32 -0.72 -3.06 3.51
N PHE A 33 -1.57 -2.50 4.36
CA PHE A 33 -2.83 -1.88 3.94
C PHE A 33 -2.56 -0.68 3.01
N GLY A 34 -1.71 0.27 3.41
CA GLY A 34 -1.33 1.43 2.60
C GLY A 34 -0.64 1.05 1.29
N TYR A 35 0.26 0.06 1.32
CA TYR A 35 0.99 -0.41 0.14
C TYR A 35 0.06 -0.90 -0.98
N GLN A 36 -1.08 -1.51 -0.64
CA GLN A 36 -2.06 -1.98 -1.61
C GLN A 36 -2.75 -0.85 -2.40
N PHE A 37 -2.87 0.35 -1.83
CA PHE A 37 -3.43 1.51 -2.54
C PHE A 37 -2.46 2.11 -3.56
N LEU A 38 -1.16 1.88 -3.40
CA LEU A 38 -0.13 2.38 -4.33
C LEU A 38 0.29 1.33 -5.38
N ASN A 39 0.36 0.06 -4.98
CA ASN A 39 0.94 -1.02 -5.81
C ASN A 39 0.04 -2.26 -5.94
N GLY A 40 -1.15 -2.25 -5.34
CA GLY A 40 -2.09 -3.36 -5.39
C GLY A 40 -2.93 -3.36 -6.67
N CYS A 41 -4.08 -4.03 -6.60
CA CYS A 41 -4.95 -4.21 -7.77
C CYS A 41 -5.66 -2.92 -8.24
N ASN A 42 -5.65 -1.84 -7.45
CA ASN A 42 -6.32 -0.60 -7.82
C ASN A 42 -5.53 0.66 -7.39
N PRO A 43 -4.45 1.00 -8.11
CA PRO A 43 -3.58 2.12 -7.77
C PRO A 43 -4.11 3.51 -8.16
N VAL A 44 -5.32 3.60 -8.73
CA VAL A 44 -5.88 4.88 -9.26
C VAL A 44 -6.79 5.62 -8.27
N LEU A 45 -7.10 5.02 -7.12
CA LEU A 45 -8.03 5.60 -6.15
C LEU A 45 -7.36 6.57 -5.17
N ILE A 46 -6.11 6.32 -4.79
CA ILE A 46 -5.42 7.18 -3.84
C ILE A 46 -5.02 8.48 -4.52
N ARG A 47 -5.46 9.59 -3.94
CA ARG A 47 -5.16 10.95 -4.42
C ARG A 47 -4.69 11.78 -3.25
N ARG A 48 -3.74 12.67 -3.51
CA ARG A 48 -3.29 13.64 -2.51
C ARG A 48 -4.47 14.53 -2.13
N CYS A 49 -4.82 14.55 -0.85
CA CYS A 49 -5.76 15.50 -0.30
C CYS A 49 -5.08 16.86 -0.25
N THR A 50 -5.64 17.88 -0.90
CA THR A 50 -5.15 19.28 -0.82
C THR A 50 -5.99 20.12 0.13
N LYS A 51 -7.19 19.64 0.48
CA LYS A 51 -8.08 20.23 1.48
C LYS A 51 -8.94 19.13 2.06
N LEU A 52 -9.03 19.06 3.38
CA LEU A 52 -9.87 18.09 4.06
C LEU A 52 -11.34 18.27 3.64
N PRO A 53 -12.04 17.21 3.20
CA PRO A 53 -13.46 17.31 2.87
C PRO A 53 -14.29 17.68 4.09
N GLU A 54 -15.21 18.64 3.98
CA GLU A 54 -16.11 19.05 5.08
C GLU A 54 -16.98 17.91 5.63
N LYS A 55 -17.17 16.85 4.85
CA LYS A 55 -17.92 15.64 5.23
C LYS A 55 -17.12 14.69 6.13
N LEU A 56 -15.82 14.92 6.30
CA LEU A 56 -14.94 14.11 7.13
C LEU A 56 -14.36 15.00 8.24
N PRO A 57 -15.10 15.22 9.35
CA PRO A 57 -14.70 16.10 10.44
C PRO A 57 -13.65 15.39 11.32
N VAL A 58 -12.48 15.11 10.75
CA VAL A 58 -11.35 14.60 11.50
C VAL A 58 -10.55 15.78 12.05
N THR A 59 -10.22 15.74 13.34
CA THR A 59 -9.45 16.79 14.02
C THR A 59 -8.01 16.35 14.23
N THR A 60 -7.10 17.30 14.40
CA THR A 60 -5.68 17.02 14.68
C THR A 60 -5.49 16.10 15.89
N GLU A 61 -6.29 16.26 16.95
CA GLU A 61 -6.25 15.41 18.15
C GLU A 61 -6.57 13.92 17.85
N MET A 62 -7.44 13.64 16.87
CA MET A 62 -7.79 12.26 16.51
C MET A 62 -6.65 11.53 15.80
N VAL A 63 -5.74 12.27 15.18
CA VAL A 63 -4.66 11.73 14.35
C VAL A 63 -3.28 12.07 14.87
N GLU A 64 -3.18 12.75 16.02
CA GLU A 64 -1.91 13.20 16.61
C GLU A 64 -0.89 12.06 16.72
N CYS A 65 -1.33 10.87 17.17
CA CYS A 65 -0.49 9.68 17.26
C CYS A 65 0.07 9.18 15.91
N SER A 66 -0.58 9.55 14.80
CA SER A 66 -0.16 9.21 13.43
C SER A 66 0.65 10.32 12.77
N LEU A 67 0.69 11.53 13.35
CA LEU A 67 1.44 12.67 12.82
C LEU A 67 2.88 12.63 13.35
N GLU A 68 3.81 12.11 12.56
CA GLU A 68 5.21 11.96 12.96
C GLU A 68 6.03 13.27 12.92
N ARG A 69 5.51 14.31 12.26
CA ARG A 69 6.24 15.56 11.95
C ARG A 69 5.96 16.69 12.94
N GLN A 70 5.20 16.45 14.01
CA GLN A 70 4.74 17.46 14.98
C GLN A 70 4.08 18.68 14.30
N LEU A 71 3.45 18.49 13.14
CA LEU A 71 2.67 19.49 12.42
C LEU A 71 1.18 19.27 12.71
N THR A 72 0.34 20.28 12.49
CA THR A 72 -1.10 20.06 12.54
C THR A 72 -1.56 19.26 11.31
N LEU A 73 -2.76 18.67 11.40
CA LEU A 73 -3.33 17.94 10.27
C LEU A 73 -3.46 18.84 9.02
N GLU A 74 -3.85 20.10 9.21
CA GLU A 74 -4.02 21.08 8.13
C GLU A 74 -2.69 21.38 7.44
N GLU A 75 -1.61 21.54 8.20
CA GLU A 75 -0.26 21.77 7.68
C GLU A 75 0.26 20.54 6.91
N GLU A 76 0.02 19.33 7.41
CA GLU A 76 0.36 18.09 6.69
C GLU A 76 -0.39 17.94 5.38
N VAL A 77 -1.67 18.35 5.33
CA VAL A 77 -2.47 18.36 4.10
C VAL A 77 -1.91 19.37 3.09
N GLU A 78 -1.44 20.53 3.54
CA GLU A 78 -0.86 21.56 2.69
C GLU A 78 0.51 21.14 2.12
N VAL A 79 1.43 20.71 2.98
CA VAL A 79 2.76 20.24 2.58
C VAL A 79 2.65 18.97 1.73
N GLY A 80 1.71 18.10 2.09
CA GLY A 80 1.49 16.81 1.47
C GLY A 80 2.59 15.77 1.80
N PRO A 81 2.29 14.49 1.59
CA PRO A 81 3.26 13.42 1.80
C PRO A 81 4.36 13.48 0.73
N ARG A 82 5.62 13.45 1.18
CA ARG A 82 6.82 13.53 0.31
C ARG A 82 6.97 12.32 -0.65
N TRP A 83 6.21 11.26 -0.44
CA TRP A 83 6.30 10.01 -1.21
C TRP A 83 5.47 10.00 -2.51
N LEU A 84 4.67 11.04 -2.76
CA LEU A 84 3.88 11.20 -4.00
C LEU A 84 4.49 12.30 -4.88
N GLY A 85 5.78 12.15 -5.21
CA GLY A 85 6.52 13.00 -6.16
C GLY A 85 6.43 12.50 -7.59
#